data_AF-A0A6L3UZ55-F1
#
_entry.id   AF-A0A6L3UZ55-F1
#
_cell.length_a   1.000
_cell.length_b   1.000
_cell.length_c   1.000
_cell.angle_alpha   90.00
_cell.angle_beta   90.00
_cell.angle_gamma   90.00
#
_symmetry.space_group_name_H-M   'P 1'
#
loop_
_entity.id
_entity.type
_entity.pdbx_description
1 polymer ?
#
loop_
_entity_poly.entity_id
_entity_poly.type
_entity_poly.pdbx_seq_one_letter_code
_entity_poly.pdbx_strand_id
1 'polypeptide(L)'
;MKLLNRIFNDKYYSIKHFEREGKIYEILGIKWFKRLLLRIARSRKNEVPFNGYFLKELSIEGIIEFENKSKKSERSHVIIAIIILFYQFRIIIFLEGILDVLFLLFFTLLNVISNIYPIFLQRYNRIRIKRVLQKMKSIEKK
;
A
#
# COMPACT_ATOMS: atom_id res chain seq x y z
N MET A 1 -9.13 13.44 -13.84
CA MET A 1 -8.32 12.20 -14.00
C MET A 1 -6.91 12.42 -14.58
N LYS A 2 -6.71 13.28 -15.58
CA LYS A 2 -5.39 13.49 -16.23
C LYS A 2 -4.25 13.86 -15.25
N LEU A 3 -4.51 14.72 -14.26
CA LEU A 3 -3.50 15.14 -13.27
C LEU A 3 -3.02 13.98 -12.38
N LEU A 4 -3.95 13.19 -11.83
CA LEU A 4 -3.61 12.04 -10.99
C LEU A 4 -2.80 10.99 -11.78
N ASN A 5 -3.12 10.77 -13.05
CA ASN A 5 -2.35 9.84 -13.89
C ASN A 5 -0.93 10.36 -14.17
N ARG A 6 -0.72 11.68 -14.17
CA ARG A 6 0.62 12.29 -14.32
C ARG A 6 1.47 12.08 -13.06
N ILE A 7 0.86 12.18 -11.87
CA ILE A 7 1.53 11.94 -10.58
C ILE A 7 1.80 10.44 -10.40
N PHE A 8 0.76 9.63 -10.54
CA PHE A 8 0.81 8.17 -10.37
C PHE A 8 1.10 7.47 -11.70
N ASN A 9 2.25 7.79 -12.28
CA ASN A 9 2.75 7.19 -13.52
C ASN A 9 3.66 5.99 -13.25
N ASP A 10 4.20 5.38 -14.31
CA ASP A 10 5.11 4.24 -14.19
C ASP A 10 6.40 4.58 -13.42
N LYS A 11 6.85 5.84 -13.50
CA LYS A 11 7.99 6.29 -12.69
C LYS A 11 7.64 6.28 -11.20
N TYR A 12 6.45 6.70 -10.78
CA TYR A 12 6.02 6.60 -9.38
C TYR A 12 5.99 5.13 -8.90
N TYR A 13 5.39 4.25 -9.71
CA TYR A 13 5.23 2.84 -9.35
C TYR A 13 6.51 1.99 -9.53
N SER A 14 7.54 2.52 -10.19
CA SER A 14 8.83 1.81 -10.30
C SER A 14 9.44 1.52 -8.93
N ILE A 15 9.99 0.31 -8.80
CA ILE A 15 10.76 -0.11 -7.61
C ILE A 15 12.01 0.76 -7.54
N LYS A 16 12.16 1.51 -6.44
CA LYS A 16 13.31 2.38 -6.19
C LYS A 16 14.52 1.57 -5.76
N HIS A 17 15.70 2.17 -5.89
CA HIS A 17 16.96 1.50 -5.56
C HIS A 17 16.97 0.96 -4.12
N PHE A 18 16.56 1.78 -3.15
CA PHE A 18 16.45 1.40 -1.74
C PHE A 18 15.38 0.32 -1.46
N GLU A 19 14.46 0.07 -2.40
CA GLU A 19 13.39 -0.92 -2.26
C GLU A 19 13.77 -2.30 -2.83
N ARG A 20 14.84 -2.42 -3.63
CA ARG A 20 15.10 -3.60 -4.50
C ARG A 20 15.06 -4.95 -3.78
N GLU A 21 15.51 -4.98 -2.53
CA GLU A 21 15.51 -6.20 -1.73
C GLU A 21 14.24 -6.39 -0.90
N GLY A 22 13.49 -5.32 -0.65
CA GLY A 22 12.33 -5.29 0.24
C GLY A 22 12.71 -5.27 1.73
N LYS A 23 14.00 -5.36 2.08
CA LYS A 23 14.50 -5.41 3.47
C LYS A 23 14.02 -4.24 4.31
N ILE A 24 13.97 -3.02 3.75
CA ILE A 24 13.47 -1.84 4.45
C ILE A 24 12.05 -2.06 5.00
N TYR A 25 11.18 -2.66 4.19
CA TYR A 25 9.81 -2.97 4.62
C TYR A 25 9.77 -4.11 5.64
N GLU A 26 10.66 -5.08 5.52
CA GLU A 26 10.75 -6.19 6.49
C GLU A 26 11.19 -5.70 7.87
N ILE A 27 12.18 -4.80 7.94
CA ILE A 27 12.64 -4.14 9.16
C ILE A 27 11.51 -3.33 9.81
N LEU A 28 10.70 -2.63 9.00
CA LEU A 28 9.52 -1.90 9.46
C LEU A 28 8.33 -2.80 9.88
N GLY A 29 8.53 -4.13 9.91
CA GLY A 29 7.53 -5.07 10.40
C GLY A 29 6.42 -5.41 9.39
N ILE A 30 6.62 -5.16 8.09
CA ILE A 30 5.55 -5.36 7.09
C ILE A 30 5.03 -6.80 7.04
N LYS A 31 5.87 -7.79 7.37
CA LYS A 31 5.46 -9.21 7.44
C LYS A 31 4.43 -9.45 8.55
N TRP A 32 4.57 -8.77 9.69
CA TRP A 32 3.60 -8.86 10.76
C TRP A 32 2.29 -8.17 10.36
N PHE A 33 2.38 -6.95 9.83
CA PHE A 33 1.22 -6.21 9.33
C PHE A 33 0.43 -7.00 8.28
N LYS A 34 1.12 -7.58 7.29
CA LYS A 34 0.52 -8.44 6.26
C LYS A 34 -0.21 -9.64 6.86
N ARG A 35 0.39 -10.32 7.85
CA ARG A 35 -0.25 -11.48 8.52
C ARG A 35 -1.50 -11.07 9.29
N LEU A 36 -1.45 -9.96 10.02
CA LEU A 36 -2.61 -9.42 10.73
C LEU A 36 -3.75 -9.09 9.76
N LEU A 37 -3.44 -8.33 8.71
CA LEU A 37 -4.42 -7.90 7.71
C LEU A 37 -5.06 -9.09 6.99
N LEU A 38 -4.26 -10.09 6.60
CA LEU A 38 -4.80 -11.32 5.99
C LEU A 38 -5.62 -12.14 6.98
N ARG A 39 -5.27 -12.18 8.27
CA ARG A 39 -6.07 -12.86 9.30
C ARG A 39 -7.45 -12.22 9.43
N ILE A 40 -7.52 -10.90 9.46
CA ILE A 40 -8.77 -10.14 9.51
C ILE A 40 -9.60 -10.35 8.23
N ALA A 41 -8.93 -10.30 7.07
CA ALA A 41 -9.60 -10.42 5.77
C ALA A 41 -10.04 -11.86 5.43
N ARG A 42 -9.45 -12.89 6.05
CA ARG A 42 -9.68 -14.30 5.70
C ARG A 42 -11.14 -14.72 5.86
N SER A 43 -11.79 -14.30 6.94
CA SER A 43 -13.22 -14.60 7.16
C SER A 43 -14.14 -13.86 6.21
N ARG A 44 -13.66 -12.79 5.57
CA ARG A 44 -14.42 -11.90 4.69
C ARG A 44 -13.89 -11.90 3.25
N LYS A 45 -13.19 -12.95 2.84
CA LYS A 45 -12.44 -13.01 1.57
C LYS A 45 -13.26 -12.74 0.31
N ASN A 46 -14.58 -12.94 0.36
CA ASN A 46 -15.49 -12.72 -0.77
C ASN A 46 -16.14 -11.32 -0.74
N GLU A 47 -16.05 -10.62 0.38
CA GLU A 47 -16.66 -9.30 0.58
C GLU A 47 -15.79 -8.19 0.01
N VAL A 48 -16.42 -7.12 -0.48
CA VAL A 48 -15.72 -5.88 -0.83
C VAL A 48 -15.42 -5.12 0.47
N PRO A 49 -14.20 -4.62 0.70
CA PRO A 49 -13.06 -4.56 -0.22
C PRO A 49 -12.06 -5.72 -0.11
N PHE A 50 -12.28 -6.69 0.80
CA PHE A 50 -11.34 -7.76 1.15
C PHE A 50 -11.01 -8.73 0.00
N ASN A 51 -11.93 -8.91 -0.96
CA ASN A 51 -11.69 -9.76 -2.13
C ASN A 51 -10.52 -9.28 -3.02
N GLY A 52 -10.12 -8.01 -2.91
CA GLY A 52 -8.97 -7.44 -3.61
C GLY A 52 -7.63 -7.78 -2.96
N TYR A 53 -7.62 -8.37 -1.76
CA TYR A 53 -6.40 -8.68 -1.00
C TYR A 53 -5.78 -10.03 -1.39
N PHE A 54 -6.52 -10.85 -2.13
CA PHE A 54 -6.12 -12.20 -2.50
C PHE A 54 -5.88 -12.29 -4.00
N LEU A 55 -4.85 -13.05 -4.38
CA LEU A 55 -4.63 -13.45 -5.76
C LEU A 55 -5.76 -14.42 -6.14
N LYS A 56 -6.46 -14.13 -7.24
CA LYS A 56 -7.58 -14.96 -7.71
C LYS A 56 -7.13 -16.13 -8.58
N GLU A 57 -6.09 -15.92 -9.36
CA GLU A 57 -5.60 -16.88 -10.35
C GLU A 57 -4.06 -16.85 -10.40
N LEU A 58 -3.44 -18.03 -10.46
CA LEU A 58 -1.99 -18.19 -10.55
C LEU A 58 -1.55 -18.31 -12.03
N SER A 59 -1.85 -17.27 -12.82
CA SER A 59 -1.41 -17.09 -14.21
C SER A 59 -0.63 -15.78 -14.34
N ILE A 60 0.07 -15.57 -15.46
CA ILE A 60 0.76 -14.30 -15.72
C ILE A 60 -0.27 -13.15 -15.71
N GLU A 61 -1.40 -13.36 -16.36
CA GLU A 61 -2.52 -12.42 -16.45
C GLU A 61 -3.10 -12.14 -15.07
N GLY A 62 -3.37 -13.17 -14.27
CA GLY A 62 -3.90 -13.04 -12.91
C GLY A 62 -2.97 -12.26 -11.98
N ILE A 63 -1.65 -12.46 -12.10
CA ILE A 63 -0.65 -11.71 -11.32
C ILE A 63 -0.55 -10.25 -11.78
N ILE A 64 -0.61 -9.98 -13.08
CA ILE A 64 -0.64 -8.62 -13.63
C ILE A 64 -1.90 -7.88 -13.15
N GLU A 65 -3.05 -8.54 -13.18
CA GLU A 65 -4.31 -7.98 -12.69
C GLU A 65 -4.23 -7.65 -11.19
N PHE A 66 -3.64 -8.56 -10.40
CA PHE A 66 -3.39 -8.32 -8.97
C PHE A 66 -2.44 -7.14 -8.73
N GLU A 67 -1.39 -6.98 -9.55
CA GLU A 67 -0.51 -5.80 -9.49
C GLU A 67 -1.27 -4.50 -9.78
N ASN A 68 -2.15 -4.50 -10.78
CA ASN A 68 -2.95 -3.32 -11.13
C ASN A 68 -3.93 -2.94 -10.02
N LYS A 69 -4.57 -3.92 -9.39
CA LYS A 69 -5.41 -3.70 -8.19
C LYS A 69 -4.59 -3.14 -7.02
N SER A 70 -3.39 -3.67 -6.79
CA SER A 70 -2.45 -3.18 -5.79
C SER A 70 -2.04 -1.72 -6.04
N LYS A 71 -1.73 -1.34 -7.29
CA LYS A 71 -1.46 0.06 -7.69
C LYS A 71 -2.64 0.98 -7.40
N LYS A 72 -3.87 0.56 -7.73
CA LYS A 72 -5.09 1.33 -7.45
C LYS A 72 -5.31 1.53 -5.95
N SER A 73 -5.09 0.49 -5.13
CA SER A 73 -5.16 0.57 -3.67
C SER A 73 -4.07 1.48 -3.09
N GLU A 74 -2.82 1.37 -3.55
CA GLU A 74 -1.72 2.25 -3.15
C GLU A 74 -2.09 3.72 -3.38
N ARG A 75 -2.60 4.04 -4.58
CA ARG A 75 -3.04 5.39 -4.93
C ARG A 75 -4.10 5.92 -3.97
N SER A 76 -5.11 5.12 -3.64
CA SER A 76 -6.17 5.54 -2.72
C SER A 76 -5.60 5.86 -1.33
N HIS A 77 -4.70 5.03 -0.80
CA HIS A 77 -4.08 5.30 0.51
C HIS A 77 -3.17 6.53 0.49
N VAL A 78 -2.41 6.78 -0.59
CA VAL A 78 -1.60 8.01 -0.73
C VAL A 78 -2.48 9.24 -0.71
N ILE A 79 -3.58 9.24 -1.48
CA ILE A 79 -4.51 10.36 -1.53
C ILE A 79 -5.12 10.63 -0.16
N ILE A 80 -5.62 9.60 0.53
CA ILE A 80 -6.20 9.73 1.87
C ILE A 80 -5.15 10.21 2.88
N ALA A 81 -3.92 9.66 2.83
CA ALA A 81 -2.84 10.09 3.70
C ALA A 81 -2.53 11.58 3.57
N ILE A 82 -2.47 12.08 2.33
CA ILE A 82 -2.21 13.49 2.05
C ILE A 82 -3.37 14.37 2.55
N ILE A 83 -4.62 13.96 2.35
CA ILE A 83 -5.79 14.71 2.87
C ILE A 83 -5.75 14.81 4.39
N ILE A 84 -5.43 13.71 5.09
CA ILE A 84 -5.30 13.70 6.54
C ILE A 84 -4.15 14.61 6.98
N LEU A 85 -3.00 14.58 6.30
CA LEU A 85 -1.87 15.46 6.60
C LEU A 85 -2.24 16.95 6.46
N PHE A 86 -3.00 17.33 5.42
CA PHE A 86 -3.49 18.71 5.27
C PHE A 86 -4.40 19.12 6.42
N TYR A 87 -5.29 18.23 6.86
CA TYR A 87 -6.17 18.50 7.99
C TYR A 87 -5.39 18.65 9.31
N GLN A 88 -4.39 17.79 9.53
CA GLN A 88 -3.49 17.89 10.68
C GLN A 88 -2.69 19.19 10.67
N PHE A 89 -2.17 19.60 9.50
CA PHE A 89 -1.44 20.85 9.35
C PHE A 89 -2.30 22.07 9.74
N ARG A 90 -3.59 22.06 9.36
CA ARG A 90 -4.53 23.10 9.81
C ARG A 90 -4.62 23.16 11.34
N ILE A 91 -4.79 22.02 12.01
CA ILE A 91 -4.90 21.98 13.48
C ILE A 91 -3.62 22.49 14.14
N ILE A 92 -2.44 22.16 13.60
CA ILE A 92 -1.16 22.66 14.10
C ILE A 92 -1.08 24.20 14.08
N ILE A 93 -1.64 24.85 13.06
CA ILE A 93 -1.65 26.32 12.95
C ILE A 93 -2.55 26.97 14.01
N PHE A 94 -3.66 26.31 14.38
CA PHE A 94 -4.65 26.82 15.32
C PHE A 94 -4.65 26.00 16.62
N LEU A 95 -3.46 25.69 17.13
CA LEU A 95 -3.31 24.86 18.31
C LEU A 95 -3.65 25.68 19.57
N GLU A 96 -4.72 25.30 20.28
CA GLU A 96 -5.23 26.07 21.42
C GLU A 96 -5.08 25.32 22.75
N GLY A 97 -4.98 23.99 22.75
CA GLY A 97 -4.83 23.24 24.00
C GLY A 97 -4.36 21.78 23.88
N ILE A 98 -4.29 21.13 25.05
CA ILE A 98 -3.83 19.74 25.17
C ILE A 98 -4.70 18.74 24.39
N LEU A 99 -6.00 19.02 24.24
CA LEU A 99 -6.89 18.18 23.46
C LEU A 99 -6.51 18.16 21.97
N ASP A 100 -6.05 19.28 21.40
CA ASP A 100 -5.58 19.35 20.02
C ASP A 100 -4.32 18.52 19.82
N VAL A 101 -3.41 18.55 20.80
CA VAL A 101 -2.19 17.73 20.79
C VAL A 101 -2.55 16.24 20.82
N LEU A 102 -3.45 15.83 21.73
CA LEU A 102 -3.91 14.44 21.80
C LEU A 102 -4.62 14.00 20.52
N PHE A 103 -5.44 14.87 19.95
CA PHE A 103 -6.11 14.63 18.67
C PHE A 103 -5.08 14.45 17.54
N LEU A 104 -4.10 15.34 17.42
CA LEU A 104 -3.03 15.24 16.42
C LEU A 104 -2.25 13.93 16.54
N LEU A 105 -1.89 13.53 17.76
CA LEU A 105 -1.18 12.27 18.01
C LEU A 105 -2.02 11.06 17.60
N PHE A 106 -3.29 11.03 18.00
CA PHE A 106 -4.21 9.95 17.66
C PHE A 106 -4.41 9.82 16.15
N PHE A 107 -4.70 10.92 15.45
CA PHE A 107 -4.90 10.89 14.00
C PHE A 107 -3.61 10.61 13.23
N THR A 108 -2.45 11.01 13.76
CA THR A 108 -1.15 10.65 13.18
C THR A 108 -0.95 9.15 13.22
N LEU A 109 -1.19 8.54 14.38
CA LEU A 109 -1.10 7.09 14.55
C LEU A 109 -2.07 6.37 13.61
N LEU A 110 -3.32 6.85 13.53
CA LEU A 110 -4.34 6.28 12.64
C LEU A 110 -3.92 6.38 11.17
N ASN A 111 -3.34 7.50 10.75
CA ASN A 111 -2.88 7.71 9.39
C ASN A 111 -1.70 6.79 9.03
N VAL A 112 -0.76 6.61 9.97
CA VAL A 112 0.36 5.68 9.83
C VAL A 112 -0.15 4.25 9.64
N ILE A 113 -1.03 3.77 10.53
CA ILE A 113 -1.52 2.39 10.49
C ILE A 113 -2.45 2.16 9.27
N SER A 114 -3.32 3.11 8.97
CA SER A 114 -4.40 2.92 7.99
C SER A 114 -4.03 3.34 6.57
N ASN A 115 -2.97 4.11 6.37
CA ASN A 115 -2.55 4.56 5.04
C ASN A 115 -1.08 4.29 4.75
N ILE A 116 -0.16 4.68 5.64
CA ILE A 116 1.29 4.51 5.38
C ILE A 116 1.68 3.02 5.34
N TYR A 117 1.24 2.23 6.31
CA TYR A 117 1.50 0.78 6.32
C TYR A 117 0.88 0.05 5.12
N PRO A 118 -0.37 0.35 4.69
CA PRO A 118 -0.90 -0.16 3.43
C PRO A 118 -0.10 0.25 2.19
N ILE A 119 0.40 1.48 2.10
CA ILE A 119 1.30 1.89 1.00
C ILE A 119 2.54 1.01 0.99
N PHE A 120 3.20 0.84 2.14
CA PHE A 120 4.36 -0.03 2.28
C PHE A 120 4.03 -1.49 1.90
N LEU A 121 2.84 -1.97 2.25
CA LEU A 121 2.39 -3.31 1.90
C LEU A 121 2.26 -3.47 0.38
N GLN A 122 1.68 -2.49 -0.32
CA GLN A 122 1.57 -2.54 -1.78
C GLN A 122 2.94 -2.48 -2.46
N ARG A 123 3.85 -1.63 -1.98
CA ARG A 123 5.22 -1.55 -2.52
C ARG A 123 6.03 -2.83 -2.25
N TYR A 124 5.91 -3.40 -1.05
CA TYR A 124 6.49 -4.70 -0.71
C TYR A 124 5.95 -5.83 -1.60
N ASN A 125 4.63 -5.86 -1.84
CA ASN A 125 4.02 -6.84 -2.73
C ASN A 125 4.52 -6.67 -4.18
N ARG A 126 4.68 -5.45 -4.70
CA ARG A 126 5.19 -5.20 -6.05
C ARG A 126 6.57 -5.81 -6.29
N ILE A 127 7.49 -5.69 -5.32
CA ILE A 127 8.82 -6.29 -5.41
C ILE A 127 8.72 -7.81 -5.59
N ARG A 128 7.84 -8.44 -4.79
CA ARG A 128 7.63 -9.89 -4.84
C ARG A 128 6.95 -10.33 -6.14
N ILE A 129 5.93 -9.60 -6.58
CA ILE A 129 5.23 -9.84 -7.85
C ILE A 129 6.22 -9.83 -9.02
N LYS A 130 7.08 -8.81 -9.09
CA LYS A 130 8.09 -8.71 -10.16
C LYS A 130 9.02 -9.92 -10.19
N ARG A 131 9.48 -10.39 -9.03
CA ARG A 131 10.32 -11.59 -8.93
C ARG A 131 9.58 -12.86 -9.40
N VAL A 132 8.29 -13.00 -9.06
CA VAL A 132 7.47 -14.14 -9.50
C VAL A 132 7.27 -14.10 -11.02
N LEU A 133 6.88 -12.96 -11.59
CA LEU A 133 6.68 -12.80 -13.02
C LEU A 133 7.96 -13.06 -13.83
N GLN A 134 9.12 -12.61 -13.34
CA GLN A 134 10.41 -12.90 -13.98
C GLN A 134 10.70 -14.40 -14.01
N LYS A 135 10.41 -15.12 -12.93
CA LYS A 135 10.59 -16.58 -12.87
C LYS A 135 9.63 -17.30 -13.82
N MET A 136 8.33 -16.95 -13.81
CA MET A 136 7.34 -17.60 -14.69
C MET A 136 7.69 -17.44 -16.17
N LYS A 137 8.04 -16.21 -16.60
CA LYS A 137 8.45 -15.94 -17.98
C LYS A 137 9.75 -16.63 -18.39
N SER A 138 10.62 -16.96 -17.44
CA SER A 138 11.84 -17.73 -17.72
C SER A 138 11.57 -19.23 -17.90
N ILE A 139 10.47 -19.73 -17.33
CA ILE A 139 10.05 -21.12 -17.47
C ILE A 139 9.30 -21.31 -18.80
N GLU A 140 8.41 -20.39 -19.18
CA GLU A 140 7.70 -20.46 -20.48
C GLU A 140 8.59 -20.39 -21.72
N LYS A 141 9.81 -19.84 -21.57
CA LYS A 141 10.79 -19.75 -22.66
C LYS A 141 11.68 -20.98 -22.81
N LYS A 142 11.57 -21.96 -21.89
CA LYS A 142 12.28 -23.23 -21.95
C LYS A 142 11.34 -24.31 -22.49
#